data_AF-A0A938A275-F1
#
_entry.id   AF-A0A938A275-F1
#
_cell.length_a   1.000
_cell.length_b   1.000
_cell.length_c   1.000
_cell.angle_alpha   90.00
_cell.angle_beta   90.00
_cell.angle_gamma   90.00
#
_symmetry.space_group_name_H-M   'P 1'
#
loop_
_entity.id
_entity.type
_entity.pdbx_description
1 polymer ?
#
loop_
_entity_poly.entity_id
_entity_poly.type
_entity_poly.pdbx_seq_one_letter_code
_entity_poly.pdbx_strand_id
1 'polypeptide(L)'
;MTRTHGFHDGSLPLFAPSGDADEAALPDGLPQGRLPSYIADHRARLRARFREGGASALPDYEMLELVLFRAMPRQDVKPLVRLLLDTFGDFNRVITAAPARLALVKGVGEAVMTELKIVEAAAQRMMRARVMHRPVLSSWDALLDYCHTTMAHR
;
A
#
# COMPACT_ATOMS: atom_id res chain seq x y z
N MET A 1 -47.50 -46.23 20.23
CA MET A 1 -46.40 -45.40 20.77
C MET A 1 -45.27 -45.38 19.75
N THR A 2 -45.23 -44.39 18.86
CA THR A 2 -44.02 -44.12 18.05
C THR A 2 -44.08 -42.67 17.56
N ARG A 3 -42.98 -41.94 17.80
CA ARG A 3 -42.89 -40.48 17.88
C ARG A 3 -42.93 -39.79 16.50
N THR A 4 -43.67 -38.68 16.47
CA THR A 4 -43.74 -37.67 15.41
C THR A 4 -42.38 -36.96 15.25
N HIS A 5 -41.82 -36.92 14.03
CA HIS A 5 -40.66 -36.09 13.71
C HIS A 5 -41.11 -34.66 13.41
N GLY A 6 -40.95 -33.77 14.39
CA GLY A 6 -41.13 -32.33 14.21
C GLY A 6 -39.96 -31.74 13.44
N PHE A 7 -40.27 -31.08 12.32
CA PHE A 7 -39.37 -30.14 11.66
C PHE A 7 -39.26 -28.90 12.56
N HIS A 8 -38.06 -28.64 13.09
CA HIS A 8 -37.73 -27.37 13.71
C HIS A 8 -37.06 -26.47 12.68
N ASP A 9 -37.80 -25.47 12.21
CA ASP A 9 -37.32 -24.37 11.39
C ASP A 9 -36.54 -23.40 12.30
N GLY A 10 -35.22 -23.43 12.19
CA GLY A 10 -34.32 -22.52 12.90
C GLY A 10 -34.07 -21.31 12.03
N SER A 11 -34.83 -20.24 12.24
CA SER A 11 -34.59 -18.94 11.62
C SER A 11 -33.20 -18.42 11.99
N LEU A 12 -32.26 -18.43 11.03
CA LEU A 12 -30.97 -17.76 11.17
C LEU A 12 -31.15 -16.24 10.99
N PRO A 13 -30.53 -15.40 11.82
CA PRO A 13 -30.68 -13.96 11.72
C PRO A 13 -30.04 -13.45 10.43
N LEU A 14 -30.80 -12.64 9.68
CA LEU A 14 -30.50 -12.21 8.31
C LEU A 14 -29.49 -11.04 8.23
N PHE A 15 -28.91 -10.59 9.34
CA PHE A 15 -27.91 -9.52 9.35
C PHE A 15 -26.89 -9.69 10.50
N ALA A 16 -25.65 -9.99 10.15
CA ALA A 16 -24.45 -9.71 10.96
C ALA A 16 -23.53 -8.80 10.11
N PRO A 17 -22.76 -7.88 10.73
CA PRO A 17 -22.27 -6.68 10.07
C PRO A 17 -21.26 -7.03 8.97
N SER A 18 -21.44 -6.40 7.83
CA SER A 18 -20.53 -6.40 6.69
C SER A 18 -19.13 -5.91 7.12
N GLY A 19 -18.18 -6.84 7.18
CA GLY A 19 -16.76 -6.60 7.39
C GLY A 19 -16.00 -7.93 7.34
N ASP A 20 -15.06 -8.03 6.41
CA ASP A 20 -14.03 -9.08 6.33
C ASP A 20 -14.47 -10.49 5.90
N ALA A 21 -14.81 -10.63 4.61
CA ALA A 21 -15.04 -11.92 3.96
C ALA A 21 -13.79 -12.51 3.26
N ASP A 22 -12.58 -12.21 3.75
CA ASP A 22 -11.34 -12.87 3.30
C ASP A 22 -10.36 -13.08 4.46
N GLU A 23 -10.86 -13.62 5.56
CA GLU A 23 -10.02 -13.97 6.71
C GLU A 23 -10.28 -15.44 7.08
N ALA A 24 -9.46 -16.33 6.50
CA ALA A 24 -9.40 -17.71 6.96
C ALA A 24 -8.70 -17.74 8.33
N ALA A 25 -9.36 -18.32 9.33
CA ALA A 25 -8.80 -18.52 10.66
C ALA A 25 -7.46 -19.28 10.60
N LEU A 26 -6.48 -18.80 11.38
CA LEU A 26 -5.14 -19.37 11.46
C LEU A 26 -5.21 -20.79 12.06
N PRO A 27 -4.65 -21.82 11.40
CA PRO A 27 -4.50 -23.13 12.01
C PRO A 27 -3.34 -23.12 13.02
N ASP A 28 -3.57 -23.70 14.19
CA ASP A 28 -2.55 -23.89 15.22
C ASP A 28 -1.43 -24.83 14.73
N GLY A 29 -0.18 -24.32 14.80
CA GLY A 29 1.04 -25.10 14.62
C GLY A 29 1.50 -25.30 13.17
N LEU A 30 2.27 -24.34 12.65
CA LEU A 30 2.93 -24.47 11.35
C LEU A 30 4.34 -25.08 11.48
N PRO A 31 4.74 -26.01 10.58
CA PRO A 31 6.11 -26.52 10.53
C PRO A 31 7.11 -25.39 10.22
N GLN A 32 8.19 -25.32 11.00
CA GLN A 32 9.21 -24.26 10.90
C GLN A 32 9.80 -24.22 9.48
N GLY A 33 9.53 -23.13 8.77
CA GLY A 33 10.22 -22.77 7.52
C GLY A 33 9.36 -22.66 6.27
N ARG A 34 8.09 -23.10 6.27
CA ARG A 34 7.17 -22.93 5.13
C ARG A 34 6.16 -21.82 5.41
N LEU A 35 6.13 -20.81 4.55
CA LEU A 35 5.10 -19.77 4.57
C LEU A 35 3.70 -20.42 4.44
N PRO A 36 2.68 -19.91 5.16
CA PRO A 36 1.30 -20.31 4.94
C PRO A 36 0.90 -20.16 3.46
N SER A 37 0.14 -21.12 2.92
CA SER A 37 -0.31 -21.11 1.52
C SER A 37 -1.01 -19.81 1.15
N TYR A 38 -1.90 -19.33 2.01
CA TYR A 38 -2.70 -18.12 1.75
C TYR A 38 -1.83 -16.87 1.49
N ILE A 39 -0.69 -16.73 2.17
CA ILE A 39 0.24 -15.60 1.97
C ILE A 39 0.93 -15.72 0.62
N ALA A 40 1.40 -16.92 0.27
CA ALA A 40 2.05 -17.17 -1.01
C ALA A 40 1.08 -16.96 -2.18
N ASP A 41 -0.16 -17.43 -2.02
CA ASP A 41 -1.24 -17.30 -3.00
C ASP A 41 -1.63 -15.82 -3.17
N HIS A 42 -1.76 -15.07 -2.07
CA HIS A 42 -2.01 -13.63 -2.11
C HIS A 42 -0.94 -12.86 -2.88
N ARG A 43 0.34 -13.10 -2.58
CA ARG A 43 1.48 -12.49 -3.27
C ARG A 43 1.46 -12.77 -4.77
N ALA A 44 1.14 -14.01 -5.16
CA ALA A 44 1.05 -14.41 -6.56
C ALA A 44 -0.12 -13.70 -7.28
N ARG A 45 -1.31 -13.67 -6.66
CA ARG A 45 -2.49 -13.00 -7.20
C ARG A 45 -2.25 -11.49 -7.37
N LEU A 46 -1.64 -10.85 -6.39
CA LEU A 46 -1.38 -9.41 -6.45
C LEU A 46 -0.39 -9.04 -7.57
N ARG A 47 0.67 -9.85 -7.75
CA ARG A 47 1.61 -9.71 -8.87
C ARG A 47 0.96 -9.95 -10.22
N ALA A 48 0.04 -10.91 -10.32
CA ALA A 48 -0.71 -11.16 -11.56
C ALA A 48 -1.57 -9.95 -11.93
N ARG A 49 -2.40 -9.45 -10.99
CA ARG A 49 -3.21 -8.24 -11.16
C ARG A 49 -2.38 -7.03 -11.59
N PHE A 50 -1.22 -6.80 -10.98
CA PHE A 50 -0.33 -5.71 -11.37
C PHE A 50 0.22 -5.86 -12.79
N ARG A 51 0.61 -7.06 -13.21
CA ARG A 51 1.13 -7.29 -14.57
C ARG A 51 0.06 -7.10 -15.63
N GLU A 52 -1.18 -7.49 -15.33
CA GLU A 52 -2.30 -7.43 -16.27
C GLU A 52 -2.89 -6.03 -16.37
N GLY A 53 -3.08 -5.34 -15.24
CA GLY A 53 -3.80 -4.06 -15.18
C GLY A 53 -2.97 -2.85 -14.72
N GLY A 54 -1.66 -3.03 -14.48
CA GLY A 54 -0.76 -1.96 -14.07
C GLY A 54 -1.10 -1.33 -12.73
N ALA A 55 -0.62 -0.10 -12.52
CA ALA A 55 -0.86 0.64 -11.28
C ALA A 55 -2.35 0.97 -11.05
N SER A 56 -3.14 1.16 -12.12
CA SER A 56 -4.57 1.45 -12.01
C SER A 56 -5.42 0.29 -11.50
N ALA A 57 -4.91 -0.94 -11.58
CA ALA A 57 -5.62 -2.12 -11.10
C ALA A 57 -5.47 -2.38 -9.60
N LEU A 58 -4.65 -1.59 -8.91
CA LEU A 58 -4.35 -1.73 -7.50
C LEU A 58 -4.62 -0.41 -6.75
N PRO A 59 -5.28 -0.46 -5.58
CA PRO A 59 -5.29 0.65 -4.65
C PRO A 59 -3.90 0.84 -4.01
N ASP A 60 -3.69 2.03 -3.45
CA ASP A 60 -2.42 2.47 -2.85
C ASP A 60 -1.85 1.52 -1.78
N TYR A 61 -2.71 0.90 -0.95
CA TYR A 61 -2.23 -0.04 0.06
C TYR A 61 -1.69 -1.33 -0.56
N GLU A 62 -2.32 -1.85 -1.62
CA GLU A 62 -1.84 -3.02 -2.37
C GLU A 62 -0.55 -2.69 -3.13
N MET A 63 -0.41 -1.46 -3.64
CA MET A 63 0.84 -0.98 -4.21
C MET A 63 1.97 -1.00 -3.18
N LEU A 64 1.68 -0.59 -1.94
CA LEU A 64 2.67 -0.64 -0.85
C LEU A 64 3.03 -2.09 -0.47
N GLU A 65 2.06 -3.00 -0.44
CA GLU A 65 2.33 -4.43 -0.23
C GLU A 65 3.31 -5.00 -1.27
N LEU A 66 3.09 -4.68 -2.55
CA LEU A 66 3.97 -5.14 -3.63
C LEU A 66 5.42 -4.67 -3.47
N VAL A 67 5.61 -3.41 -3.06
CA VAL A 67 6.92 -2.87 -2.74
C VAL A 67 7.54 -3.66 -1.60
N LEU A 68 6.81 -3.83 -0.49
CA LEU A 68 7.34 -4.47 0.72
C LEU A 68 7.58 -5.98 0.57
N PHE A 69 6.93 -6.68 -0.36
CA PHE A 69 7.22 -8.08 -0.64
C PHE A 69 8.69 -8.33 -1.01
N ARG A 70 9.38 -7.34 -1.59
CA ARG A 70 10.81 -7.41 -1.94
C ARG A 70 11.69 -7.33 -0.69
N ALA A 71 11.34 -6.45 0.25
CA ALA A 71 12.05 -6.29 1.51
C ALA A 71 11.76 -7.41 2.52
N MET A 72 10.56 -8.00 2.46
CA MET A 72 10.05 -8.97 3.44
C MET A 72 9.55 -10.24 2.74
N PRO A 73 10.43 -11.10 2.21
CA PRO A 73 10.03 -12.25 1.39
C PRO A 73 9.30 -13.36 2.17
N ARG A 74 9.46 -13.40 3.51
CA ARG A 74 8.99 -14.52 4.36
C ARG A 74 8.03 -14.12 5.49
N GLN A 75 7.51 -12.90 5.47
CA GLN A 75 6.64 -12.39 6.53
C GLN A 75 5.33 -11.85 5.95
N ASP A 76 4.28 -11.79 6.75
CA ASP A 76 3.08 -11.05 6.37
C ASP A 76 3.39 -9.54 6.43
N VAL A 77 3.14 -8.82 5.33
CA VAL A 77 3.39 -7.38 5.22
C VAL A 77 2.13 -6.56 5.48
N LYS A 78 0.94 -7.16 5.44
CA LYS A 78 -0.34 -6.46 5.56
C LYS A 78 -0.44 -5.66 6.87
N PRO A 79 -0.03 -6.18 8.05
CA PRO A 79 -0.04 -5.40 9.28
C PRO A 79 0.90 -4.19 9.24
N LEU A 80 2.08 -4.34 8.63
CA LEU A 80 3.06 -3.26 8.52
C LEU A 80 2.57 -2.16 7.54
N VAL A 81 2.01 -2.56 6.40
CA VAL A 81 1.40 -1.63 5.44
C VAL A 81 0.31 -0.80 6.11
N ARG A 82 -0.59 -1.46 6.86
CA ARG A 82 -1.64 -0.77 7.59
C ARG A 82 -1.07 0.24 8.59
N LEU A 83 -0.10 -0.19 9.40
CA LEU A 83 0.54 0.68 10.39
C LEU A 83 1.25 1.88 9.75
N LEU A 84 1.93 1.69 8.62
CA LEU A 84 2.58 2.75 7.87
C LEU A 84 1.55 3.77 7.35
N LEU A 85 0.46 3.29 6.74
CA LEU A 85 -0.59 4.17 6.24
C LEU A 85 -1.31 4.91 7.36
N ASP A 86 -1.60 4.26 8.49
CA ASP A 86 -2.20 4.92 9.65
C ASP A 86 -1.26 6.00 10.24
N THR A 87 0.06 5.77 10.20
CA THR A 87 1.07 6.69 10.75
C THR A 87 1.36 7.88 9.83
N PHE A 88 1.43 7.66 8.52
CA PHE A 88 1.87 8.66 7.54
C PHE A 88 0.73 9.22 6.69
N GLY A 89 -0.42 8.55 6.64
CA GLY A 89 -1.66 8.96 5.98
C GLY A 89 -1.86 8.31 4.61
N ASP A 90 -0.88 8.46 3.71
CA ASP A 90 -1.00 7.99 2.32
C ASP A 90 0.31 7.38 1.79
N PHE A 91 0.21 6.70 0.65
CA PHE A 91 1.33 6.02 -0.01
C PHE A 91 2.53 6.93 -0.29
N ASN A 92 2.27 8.15 -0.77
CA ASN A 92 3.33 9.10 -1.08
C ASN A 92 4.06 9.55 0.19
N ARG A 93 3.31 9.83 1.26
CA ARG A 93 3.87 10.20 2.56
C ARG A 93 4.67 9.07 3.20
N VAL A 94 4.27 7.81 3.02
CA VAL A 94 5.07 6.65 3.46
C VAL A 94 6.40 6.60 2.71
N ILE A 95 6.38 6.68 1.37
CA ILE A 95 7.59 6.58 0.54
C ILE A 95 8.56 7.73 0.83
N THR A 96 8.04 8.95 0.98
CA THR A 96 8.85 10.17 1.17
C THR A 96 9.17 10.48 2.62
N ALA A 97 8.71 9.67 3.59
CA ALA A 97 8.99 9.87 5.00
C ALA A 97 10.51 9.86 5.27
N ALA A 98 10.97 10.75 6.16
CA ALA A 98 12.37 10.78 6.59
C ALA A 98 12.77 9.43 7.22
N PRO A 99 13.98 8.90 6.97
CA PRO A 99 14.43 7.62 7.54
C PRO A 99 14.29 7.55 9.07
N ALA A 100 14.62 8.65 9.77
CA ALA A 100 14.48 8.74 11.21
C ALA A 100 13.03 8.56 11.70
N ARG A 101 12.03 8.98 10.91
CA ARG A 101 10.62 8.76 11.24
C ARG A 101 10.17 7.35 10.93
N LEU A 102 10.65 6.78 9.82
CA LEU A 102 10.36 5.39 9.43
C LEU A 102 10.88 4.41 10.50
N ALA A 103 12.07 4.67 11.05
CA ALA A 103 12.70 3.85 12.09
C ALA A 103 11.90 3.79 13.41
N LEU A 104 10.98 4.75 13.66
CA LEU A 104 10.11 4.73 14.85
C LEU A 104 8.95 3.73 14.71
N VAL A 105 8.66 3.26 13.50
CA VAL A 105 7.54 2.35 13.25
C VAL A 105 7.98 0.90 13.49
N LYS A 106 7.29 0.21 14.41
CA LYS A 106 7.56 -1.20 14.71
C LYS A 106 7.44 -2.05 13.44
N GLY A 107 8.47 -2.85 13.17
CA GLY A 107 8.53 -3.73 11.99
C GLY A 107 9.24 -3.10 10.78
N VAL A 108 9.57 -1.81 10.84
CA VAL A 108 10.45 -1.17 9.85
C VAL A 108 11.91 -1.46 10.20
N GLY A 109 12.53 -2.36 9.45
CA GLY A 109 13.97 -2.61 9.49
C GLY A 109 14.70 -1.95 8.31
N GLU A 110 16.03 -2.11 8.29
CA GLU A 110 16.91 -1.58 7.22
C GLU A 110 16.45 -1.98 5.81
N ALA A 111 16.00 -3.23 5.62
CA ALA A 111 15.53 -3.71 4.32
C ALA A 111 14.27 -2.97 3.84
N VAL A 112 13.32 -2.72 4.74
CA VAL A 112 12.08 -1.98 4.44
C VAL A 112 12.41 -0.53 4.11
N MET A 113 13.24 0.12 4.94
CA MET A 113 13.66 1.50 4.69
C MET A 113 14.37 1.64 3.34
N THR A 114 15.32 0.74 3.06
CA THR A 114 16.08 0.73 1.80
C THR A 114 15.13 0.60 0.60
N GLU A 115 14.18 -0.33 0.63
CA GLU A 115 13.23 -0.51 -0.47
C GLU A 115 12.39 0.75 -0.70
N LEU A 116 11.86 1.37 0.37
CA LEU A 116 11.09 2.61 0.27
C LEU A 116 11.94 3.76 -0.31
N LYS A 117 13.19 3.91 0.14
CA LYS A 117 14.10 4.95 -0.37
C LYS A 117 14.54 4.70 -1.81
N ILE A 118 14.65 3.44 -2.25
CA ILE A 118 14.89 3.10 -3.66
C ILE A 118 13.73 3.60 -4.53
N VAL A 119 12.48 3.33 -4.12
CA VAL A 119 11.29 3.79 -4.84
C VAL A 119 11.24 5.32 -4.90
N GLU A 120 11.50 6.00 -3.77
CA GLU A 120 11.58 7.45 -3.71
C GLU A 120 12.64 8.01 -4.66
N ALA A 121 13.87 7.48 -4.61
CA ALA A 121 14.98 7.94 -5.44
C ALA A 121 14.71 7.72 -6.94
N ALA A 122 14.07 6.61 -7.31
CA ALA A 122 13.65 6.35 -8.69
C ALA A 122 12.62 7.39 -9.16
N ALA A 123 11.59 7.66 -8.35
CA ALA A 123 10.58 8.66 -8.65
C ALA A 123 11.20 10.07 -8.78
N GLN A 124 12.10 10.45 -7.88
CA GLN A 124 12.81 11.74 -7.94
C GLN A 124 13.66 11.87 -9.22
N ARG A 125 14.38 10.82 -9.64
CA ARG A 125 15.14 10.82 -10.89
C ARG A 125 14.24 10.99 -12.11
N MET A 126 13.10 10.28 -12.14
CA MET A 126 12.11 10.42 -13.22
C MET A 126 11.51 11.83 -13.27
N MET A 127 11.19 12.42 -12.12
CA MET A 127 10.66 13.78 -12.05
C MET A 127 11.69 14.80 -12.55
N ARG A 128 12.95 14.69 -12.10
CA ARG A 128 14.04 15.57 -12.57
C ARG A 128 14.23 15.47 -14.08
N ALA A 129 14.21 14.26 -14.65
CA ALA A 129 14.34 14.09 -16.10
C ALA A 129 13.23 14.82 -16.89
N ARG A 130 11.99 14.82 -16.38
CA ARG A 130 10.87 15.55 -17.01
C ARG A 130 11.04 17.07 -16.99
N VAL A 131 11.68 17.59 -15.96
CA VAL A 131 11.93 19.02 -15.75
C VAL A 131 13.13 19.50 -16.56
N MET A 132 14.21 18.71 -16.62
CA MET A 132 15.45 19.10 -17.33
C MET A 132 15.30 19.23 -18.85
N HIS A 133 14.29 18.59 -19.45
CA HIS A 133 14.02 18.65 -20.89
C HIS A 133 12.82 19.54 -21.26
N ARG A 134 12.34 20.36 -20.31
CA ARG A 134 11.29 21.35 -20.57
C ARG A 134 11.78 22.72 -20.10
N PRO A 135 11.58 23.79 -20.88
CA PRO A 135 11.80 25.13 -20.35
C PRO A 135 10.82 25.36 -19.19
N VAL A 136 11.33 25.28 -17.96
CA VAL A 136 10.55 25.44 -16.72
C VAL A 136 10.02 26.87 -16.57
N LEU A 137 10.63 27.80 -17.30
CA LEU A 137 10.15 29.16 -17.53
C LEU A 137 10.33 29.42 -19.04
N SER A 138 9.28 29.18 -19.82
CA SER A 138 9.34 29.35 -21.28
C SER A 138 9.41 30.81 -21.73
N SER A 139 9.23 31.77 -20.82
CA SER A 139 9.65 33.15 -21.06
C SER A 139 10.04 33.84 -19.76
N TRP A 140 11.15 34.55 -19.82
CA TRP A 140 11.58 35.51 -18.81
C TRP A 140 10.54 36.63 -18.67
N ASP A 141 9.90 37.01 -19.78
CA ASP A 141 8.84 38.01 -19.82
C ASP A 141 7.60 37.62 -19.01
N ALA A 142 7.14 36.36 -19.06
CA ALA A 142 6.00 35.93 -18.24
C ALA A 142 6.29 35.98 -16.73
N LEU A 143 7.56 35.78 -16.34
CA LEU A 143 7.97 35.89 -14.94
C LEU A 143 8.05 37.36 -14.50
N LEU A 144 8.57 38.25 -15.36
CA LEU A 144 8.56 39.69 -15.11
C LEU A 144 7.14 40.27 -15.09
N ASP A 145 6.27 39.87 -16.01
CA ASP A 145 4.86 40.31 -16.05
C ASP A 145 4.10 39.87 -14.80
N TYR A 146 4.31 38.63 -14.32
CA TYR A 146 3.71 38.19 -13.07
C TYR A 146 4.24 39.02 -11.88
N CYS A 147 5.55 39.22 -11.78
CA CYS A 147 6.14 40.05 -10.73
C CYS A 147 5.62 41.49 -10.78
N HIS A 148 5.56 42.10 -11.96
CA HIS A 148 5.05 43.45 -12.16
C HIS A 148 3.57 43.55 -11.80
N THR A 149 2.73 42.61 -12.25
CA THR A 149 1.30 42.60 -11.96
C THR A 149 1.04 42.42 -10.46
N THR A 150 1.75 41.49 -9.82
CA THR A 150 1.53 41.16 -8.40
C THR A 150 2.10 42.24 -7.46
N MET A 151 3.15 42.93 -7.87
CA MET A 151 3.76 44.04 -7.11
C MET A 151 3.10 45.40 -7.39
N ALA A 152 2.51 45.62 -8.56
CA ALA A 152 1.79 46.86 -8.89
C ALA A 152 0.38 46.92 -8.26
N HIS A 153 -0.16 45.79 -7.80
CA HIS A 153 -1.44 45.71 -7.09
C HIS A 153 -1.29 45.70 -5.55
N ARG A 154 -0.27 46.37 -5.02
CA ARG A 154 -0.16 46.78 -3.60
C ARG A 154 -0.05 48.28 -3.51
#